data_AF-A0A7M3MR21-F1
#
_entry.id   AF-A0A7M3MR21-F1
#
_cell.length_a   1.000
_cell.length_b   1.000
_cell.length_c   1.000
_cell.angle_alpha   90.00
_cell.angle_beta   90.00
_cell.angle_gamma   90.00
#
_symmetry.space_group_name_H-M   'P 1'
#
loop_
_entity.id
_entity.type
_entity.pdbx_description
1 polymer ?
#
loop_
_entity_poly.entity_id
_entity_poly.type
_entity_poly.pdbx_seq_one_letter_code
_entity_poly.pdbx_strand_id
1 'polypeptide(L)'
;MTDVPRDQLPEAEPAFADRVSRLLRARRGRRMRWSLAVRSRGTLSVRQLRAFERGSEVPDEPLLRILAEVYGFDPGELYPVRKPLEVDLELGIVSAAGVSRGFDPQEPAGLLVAYLALVRDLRGEPHALTLALRRDDIEVLTAALELDGPIVVERLGALMGATTLQQQVAVAAFAIGRPAIVLPG
;
A
#
# COMPACT_ATOMS: atom_id res chain seq x y z
N MET A 1 -13.78 -15.27 -6.89
CA MET A 1 -12.69 -15.38 -5.91
C MET A 1 -11.41 -15.09 -6.68
N THR A 2 -11.09 -13.82 -6.88
CA THR A 2 -9.94 -13.40 -7.70
C THR A 2 -8.73 -13.45 -6.79
N ASP A 3 -7.96 -14.53 -6.92
CA ASP A 3 -6.68 -14.69 -6.26
C ASP A 3 -5.76 -13.61 -6.83
N VAL A 4 -5.43 -12.60 -6.02
CA VAL A 4 -4.41 -11.62 -6.40
C VAL A 4 -3.11 -12.43 -6.49
N PRO A 5 -2.49 -12.53 -7.68
CA PRO A 5 -1.26 -13.30 -7.84
C PRO A 5 -0.26 -12.86 -6.78
N ARG A 6 0.30 -13.81 -6.01
CA ARG A 6 1.14 -13.52 -4.84
C ARG A 6 2.25 -12.52 -5.17
N ASP A 7 2.79 -12.59 -6.38
CA ASP A 7 3.81 -11.71 -6.99
C ASP A 7 3.40 -10.23 -7.11
N GLN A 8 2.11 -9.92 -7.07
CA GLN A 8 1.60 -8.53 -7.10
C GLN A 8 1.31 -7.96 -5.70
N LEU A 9 1.43 -8.76 -4.65
CA LEU A 9 1.40 -8.25 -3.27
C LEU A 9 2.76 -7.63 -2.95
N PRO A 10 2.80 -6.50 -2.22
CA PRO A 10 4.07 -5.92 -1.77
C PRO A 10 4.94 -6.91 -0.99
N GLU A 11 4.33 -7.96 -0.41
CA GLU A 11 5.00 -9.07 0.27
C GLU A 11 5.86 -9.95 -0.65
N ALA A 12 5.55 -10.07 -1.94
CA ALA A 12 6.34 -10.89 -2.88
C ALA A 12 7.49 -10.14 -3.57
N GLU A 13 7.61 -8.83 -3.32
CA GLU A 13 8.71 -8.03 -3.86
C GLU A 13 10.01 -8.35 -3.11
N PRO A 14 11.13 -8.68 -3.79
CA PRO A 14 12.42 -8.92 -3.14
C PRO A 14 12.85 -7.76 -2.21
N ALA A 15 12.48 -6.53 -2.58
CA ALA A 15 12.75 -5.34 -1.79
C ALA A 15 11.99 -5.31 -0.45
N PHE A 16 10.83 -5.97 -0.33
CA PHE A 16 10.08 -6.07 0.92
C PHE A 16 10.74 -7.01 1.92
N ALA A 17 11.21 -8.19 1.46
CA ALA A 17 11.99 -9.11 2.29
C ALA A 17 13.22 -8.42 2.90
N ASP A 18 13.91 -7.60 2.10
CA ASP A 18 15.05 -6.79 2.53
C ASP A 18 14.67 -5.68 3.52
N ARG A 19 13.51 -5.03 3.34
CA ARG A 19 12.99 -4.04 4.30
C ARG A 19 12.65 -4.70 5.64
N VAL A 20 11.94 -5.82 5.62
CA VAL A 20 11.62 -6.62 6.82
C VAL A 20 12.90 -7.05 7.54
N SER A 21 13.80 -7.71 6.82
CA SER A 21 15.08 -8.20 7.36
C SER A 21 15.88 -7.08 8.04
N ARG A 22 16.04 -5.92 7.37
CA ARG A 22 16.74 -4.77 7.94
C ARG A 22 16.04 -4.20 9.17
N LEU A 23 14.71 -4.03 9.13
CA LEU A 23 13.95 -3.48 10.25
C LEU A 23 14.04 -4.41 11.48
N LEU A 24 13.85 -5.72 11.29
CA LEU A 24 13.97 -6.69 12.38
C LEU A 24 15.37 -6.69 13.00
N ARG A 25 16.43 -6.63 12.18
CA ARG A 25 17.81 -6.54 12.68
C ARG A 25 18.05 -5.26 13.47
N ALA A 26 17.58 -4.12 12.95
CA ALA A 26 17.70 -2.82 13.62
C ALA A 26 16.97 -2.80 14.96
N ARG A 27 15.73 -3.32 15.00
CA ARG A 27 14.91 -3.34 16.21
C ARG A 27 15.37 -4.38 17.22
N ARG A 28 15.92 -5.54 16.82
CA ARG A 28 16.32 -6.62 17.74
C ARG A 28 17.20 -6.11 18.88
N GLY A 29 18.17 -5.25 18.59
CA GLY A 29 19.14 -4.78 19.57
C GLY A 29 19.80 -5.93 20.31
N ARG A 30 19.81 -5.88 21.65
CA ARG A 30 20.36 -6.94 22.53
C ARG A 30 19.37 -8.06 22.86
N ARG A 31 18.12 -8.00 22.37
CA ARG A 31 17.10 -9.02 22.66
C ARG A 31 17.48 -10.35 22.03
N MET A 32 17.38 -11.42 22.80
CA MET A 32 17.67 -12.77 22.34
C MET A 32 16.47 -13.31 21.56
N ARG A 33 16.70 -14.04 20.47
CA ARG A 33 15.61 -14.61 19.65
C ARG A 33 14.70 -15.53 20.45
N TRP A 34 15.24 -16.27 21.42
CA TRP A 34 14.43 -17.10 22.31
C TRP A 34 13.43 -16.27 23.11
N SER A 35 13.80 -15.09 23.60
CA SER A 35 12.89 -14.21 24.35
C SER A 35 11.78 -13.63 23.46
N LEU A 36 12.08 -13.39 22.18
CA LEU A 36 11.11 -12.92 21.20
C LEU A 36 10.13 -14.05 20.82
N ALA A 37 10.62 -15.27 20.67
CA ALA A 37 9.80 -16.46 20.46
C ALA A 37 8.83 -16.70 21.63
N VAL A 38 9.29 -16.60 22.88
CA VAL A 38 8.43 -16.69 24.07
C VAL A 38 7.38 -15.59 24.09
N ARG A 39 7.76 -14.33 23.76
CA ARG A 39 6.81 -13.21 23.67
C ARG A 39 5.76 -13.39 22.58
N SER A 40 6.07 -14.09 21.51
CA SER A 40 5.10 -14.47 20.47
C SER A 40 4.14 -15.59 20.90
N ARG A 41 4.19 -16.04 22.17
CA ARG A 41 3.40 -17.16 22.72
C ARG A 41 3.58 -18.47 21.95
N GLY A 42 4.79 -18.68 21.40
CA GLY A 42 5.12 -19.88 20.63
C GLY A 42 4.74 -19.85 19.15
N THR A 43 4.10 -18.78 18.66
CA THR A 43 3.76 -18.67 17.23
C THR A 43 4.99 -18.55 16.34
N LEU A 44 6.05 -17.89 16.83
CA LEU A 44 7.33 -17.76 16.13
C LEU A 44 8.39 -18.61 16.80
N SER A 45 9.00 -19.52 16.05
CA SER A 45 10.18 -20.26 16.47
C SER A 45 11.47 -19.43 16.29
N VAL A 46 12.53 -19.78 17.03
CA VAL A 46 13.87 -19.19 16.85
C VAL A 46 14.37 -19.38 15.40
N ARG A 47 14.02 -20.49 14.76
CA ARG A 47 14.36 -20.78 13.36
C ARG A 47 13.70 -19.77 12.41
N GLN A 48 12.39 -19.53 12.56
CA GLN A 48 11.63 -18.56 11.76
C GLN A 48 12.15 -17.14 11.97
N LEU A 49 12.35 -16.72 13.22
CA LEU A 49 12.94 -15.41 13.52
C LEU A 49 14.30 -15.23 12.83
N ARG A 50 15.14 -16.28 12.85
CA ARG A 50 16.43 -16.26 12.14
C ARG A 50 16.27 -16.22 10.62
N ALA A 51 15.20 -16.79 10.05
CA ALA A 51 14.93 -16.77 8.62
C ALA A 51 14.45 -15.39 8.15
N PHE A 52 13.46 -14.80 8.84
CA PHE A 52 12.99 -13.44 8.58
C PHE A 52 14.09 -12.40 8.77
N GLU A 53 14.86 -12.49 9.85
CA GLU A 53 16.02 -11.61 10.05
C GLU A 53 17.12 -11.84 9.02
N ARG A 54 17.16 -12.96 8.30
CA ARG A 54 18.10 -13.16 7.18
C ARG A 54 17.54 -12.65 5.85
N GLY A 55 16.23 -12.40 5.76
CA GLY A 55 15.53 -12.16 4.50
C GLY A 55 15.36 -13.42 3.67
N SER A 56 15.56 -14.61 4.25
CA SER A 56 15.44 -15.89 3.52
C SER A 56 14.01 -16.42 3.48
N GLU A 57 13.11 -15.83 4.27
CA GLU A 57 11.66 -16.08 4.25
C GLU A 57 10.96 -14.72 4.34
N VAL A 58 9.77 -14.63 3.75
CA VAL A 58 8.89 -13.46 3.85
C VAL A 58 7.73 -13.82 4.77
N PRO A 59 7.42 -13.02 5.80
CA PRO A 59 6.22 -13.23 6.60
C PRO A 59 4.98 -12.87 5.78
N ASP A 60 3.94 -13.69 5.89
CA ASP A 60 2.60 -13.27 5.46
C ASP A 60 2.05 -12.19 6.41
N GLU A 61 0.98 -11.51 6.00
CA GLU A 61 0.33 -10.46 6.78
C GLU A 61 0.04 -10.85 8.26
N PRO A 62 -0.53 -12.04 8.58
CA PRO A 62 -0.70 -12.47 9.96
C PRO A 62 0.62 -12.55 10.75
N LEU A 63 1.67 -13.16 10.17
CA LEU A 63 2.96 -13.25 10.83
C LEU A 63 3.66 -11.89 10.95
N LEU A 64 3.46 -11.00 9.98
CA LEU A 64 4.01 -9.65 9.99
C LEU A 64 3.47 -8.85 11.18
N ARG A 65 2.18 -8.96 11.50
CA ARG A 65 1.58 -8.31 12.68
C ARG A 65 2.18 -8.82 13.98
N ILE A 66 2.44 -10.12 14.10
CA ILE A 66 3.09 -10.71 15.28
C ILE A 66 4.54 -10.23 15.38
N LEU A 67 5.25 -10.16 14.26
CA LEU A 67 6.61 -9.60 14.22
C LEU A 67 6.62 -8.13 14.65
N ALA A 68 5.65 -7.34 14.20
CA ALA A 68 5.48 -5.94 14.58
C ALA A 68 5.29 -5.77 16.10
N GLU A 69 4.41 -6.56 16.70
CA GLU A 69 4.19 -6.59 18.15
C GLU A 69 5.46 -7.01 18.92
N VAL A 70 6.11 -8.08 18.47
CA VAL A 70 7.26 -8.66 19.17
C VAL A 70 8.51 -7.77 19.01
N TYR A 71 8.75 -7.17 17.86
CA TYR A 71 9.91 -6.29 17.65
C TYR A 71 9.63 -4.84 18.02
N GLY A 72 8.36 -4.44 18.17
CA GLY A 72 7.94 -3.10 18.55
C GLY A 72 8.16 -2.11 17.40
N PHE A 73 7.51 -2.34 16.27
CA PHE A 73 7.47 -1.43 15.13
C PHE A 73 6.06 -1.36 14.57
N ASP A 74 5.75 -0.29 13.83
CA ASP A 74 4.51 -0.18 13.06
C ASP A 74 4.72 -0.84 11.68
N PRO A 75 3.85 -1.77 11.22
CA PRO A 75 3.99 -2.37 9.89
C PRO A 75 4.11 -1.36 8.74
N GLY A 76 3.54 -0.17 8.89
CA GLY A 76 3.67 0.99 8.02
C GLY A 76 5.12 1.41 7.75
N GLU A 77 6.04 1.21 8.70
CA GLU A 77 7.47 1.52 8.57
C GLU A 77 8.19 0.67 7.51
N LEU A 78 7.62 -0.49 7.16
CA LEU A 78 8.18 -1.39 6.15
C LEU A 78 7.92 -0.90 4.73
N TYR A 79 7.04 0.07 4.59
CA TYR A 79 6.80 0.73 3.33
C TYR A 79 7.69 1.98 3.24
N PRO A 80 8.32 2.25 2.09
CA PRO A 80 9.18 3.42 1.91
C PRO A 80 8.50 4.68 2.45
N VAL A 81 9.21 5.57 3.16
CA VAL A 81 8.67 6.86 3.64
C VAL A 81 7.95 7.53 2.49
N ARG A 82 6.61 7.51 2.58
CA ARG A 82 5.74 7.87 1.48
C ARG A 82 5.61 9.37 1.53
N LYS A 83 6.08 10.08 0.50
CA LYS A 83 5.67 11.48 0.35
C LYS A 83 4.14 11.47 0.17
N PRO A 84 3.39 12.21 0.99
CA PRO A 84 1.93 12.23 0.92
C PRO A 84 1.47 12.75 -0.44
N LEU A 85 0.27 12.33 -0.84
CA LEU A 85 -0.44 12.98 -1.93
C LEU A 85 -0.84 14.38 -1.49
N GLU A 86 -0.53 15.38 -2.31
CA GLU A 86 -0.93 16.76 -2.10
C GLU A 86 -1.80 17.20 -3.28
N VAL A 87 -2.92 17.87 -2.99
CA VAL A 87 -3.84 18.41 -3.98
C VAL A 87 -4.00 19.91 -3.74
N ASP A 88 -3.67 20.69 -4.75
CA ASP A 88 -3.95 22.12 -4.82
C ASP A 88 -5.12 22.33 -5.78
N LEU A 89 -6.31 22.58 -5.23
CA LEU A 89 -7.54 22.78 -5.99
C LEU A 89 -7.57 24.14 -6.69
N GLU A 90 -6.86 25.14 -6.18
CA GLU A 90 -6.84 26.48 -6.79
C GLU A 90 -5.96 26.50 -8.04
N LEU A 91 -4.79 25.85 -7.97
CA LEU A 91 -3.86 25.74 -9.08
C LEU A 91 -4.15 24.57 -10.01
N GLY A 92 -5.02 23.63 -9.60
CA GLY A 92 -5.32 22.43 -10.38
C GLY A 92 -4.15 21.48 -10.45
N ILE A 93 -3.45 21.26 -9.34
CA ILE A 93 -2.24 20.43 -9.29
C ILE A 93 -2.41 19.30 -8.29
N VAL A 94 -2.06 18.08 -8.71
CA VAL A 94 -1.87 16.93 -7.82
C VAL A 94 -0.42 16.51 -7.86
N SER A 95 0.19 16.30 -6.70
CA SER A 95 1.62 15.98 -6.63
C SER A 95 1.96 14.98 -5.53
N ALA A 96 3.02 14.21 -5.76
CA ALA A 96 3.61 13.33 -4.77
C ALA A 96 5.07 13.05 -5.17
N ALA A 97 5.94 12.91 -4.17
CA ALA A 97 7.36 12.57 -4.37
C ALA A 97 8.14 13.48 -5.36
N GLY A 98 7.69 14.73 -5.57
CA GLY A 98 8.31 15.66 -6.52
C GLY A 98 7.86 15.50 -7.96
N VAL A 99 6.88 14.63 -8.24
CA VAL A 99 6.17 14.54 -9.51
C VAL A 99 4.82 15.23 -9.35
N SER A 100 4.40 15.97 -10.37
CA SER A 100 3.14 16.70 -10.38
C SER A 100 2.39 16.49 -11.69
N ARG A 101 1.06 16.47 -11.63
CA ARG A 101 0.16 16.47 -12.78
C ARG A 101 -0.87 17.58 -12.61
N GLY A 102 -1.21 18.23 -13.73
CA GLY A 102 -2.26 19.24 -13.77
C GLY A 102 -3.64 18.63 -14.07
N PHE A 103 -4.68 19.27 -13.56
CA PHE A 103 -6.08 19.07 -13.92
C PHE A 103 -6.76 20.43 -14.02
N ASP A 104 -7.93 20.51 -14.66
CA ASP A 104 -8.71 21.75 -14.71
C ASP A 104 -9.40 21.98 -13.35
N PRO A 105 -9.11 23.08 -12.63
CA PRO A 105 -9.82 23.44 -11.39
C PRO A 105 -11.33 23.56 -11.54
N GLN A 106 -11.81 23.93 -12.73
CA GLN A 106 -13.24 24.06 -13.02
C GLN A 106 -13.91 22.72 -13.30
N GLU A 107 -13.14 21.66 -13.52
CA GLU A 107 -13.61 20.29 -13.67
C GLU A 107 -12.88 19.36 -12.68
N PRO A 108 -13.24 19.38 -11.38
CA PRO A 108 -12.58 18.57 -10.36
C PRO A 108 -12.57 17.07 -10.65
N ALA A 109 -13.47 16.56 -11.50
CA ALA A 109 -13.44 15.18 -11.97
C ALA A 109 -12.12 14.82 -12.67
N GLY A 110 -11.45 15.80 -13.30
CA GLY A 110 -10.13 15.66 -13.91
C GLY A 110 -9.02 15.31 -12.91
N LEU A 111 -9.21 15.58 -11.61
CA LEU A 111 -8.26 15.22 -10.56
C LEU A 111 -8.00 13.70 -10.52
N LEU A 112 -9.04 12.88 -10.68
CA LEU A 112 -8.89 11.41 -10.65
C LEU A 112 -8.04 10.90 -11.82
N VAL A 113 -8.20 11.51 -13.00
CA VAL A 113 -7.39 11.20 -14.19
C VAL A 113 -5.93 11.62 -13.96
N ALA A 114 -5.72 12.84 -13.48
CA ALA A 114 -4.38 13.36 -13.17
C ALA A 114 -3.67 12.52 -12.10
N TYR A 115 -4.40 12.05 -11.09
CA TYR A 115 -3.88 11.14 -10.06
C TYR A 115 -3.46 9.79 -10.65
N LEU A 116 -4.28 9.15 -11.50
CA LEU A 116 -3.90 7.89 -12.15
C LEU A 116 -2.65 8.06 -13.02
N ALA A 117 -2.52 9.18 -13.73
CA ALA A 117 -1.31 9.50 -14.49
C ALA A 117 -0.08 9.69 -13.58
N LEU A 118 -0.24 10.44 -12.48
CA LEU A 118 0.81 10.65 -11.47
C LEU A 118 1.30 9.31 -10.89
N VAL A 119 0.39 8.41 -10.52
CA VAL A 119 0.75 7.07 -9.99
C VAL A 119 1.55 6.26 -11.00
N ARG A 120 1.19 6.32 -12.29
CA ARG A 120 1.93 5.63 -13.36
C ARG A 120 3.33 6.19 -13.55
N ASP A 121 3.48 7.53 -13.53
CA ASP A 121 4.80 8.16 -13.63
C ASP A 121 5.72 7.79 -12.47
N LEU A 122 5.18 7.80 -11.25
CA LEU A 122 5.91 7.43 -10.04
C LEU A 122 6.40 5.98 -10.07
N ARG A 123 5.76 5.12 -10.87
CA ARG A 123 6.16 3.72 -11.08
C ARG A 123 7.07 3.52 -12.28
N GLY A 124 7.18 4.51 -13.17
CA GLY A 124 7.83 4.33 -14.46
C GLY A 124 7.07 3.38 -15.39
N GLU A 125 5.77 3.16 -15.15
CA GLU A 125 4.92 2.22 -15.89
C GLU A 125 3.71 2.94 -16.52
N PRO A 126 3.91 3.69 -17.62
CA PRO A 126 2.86 4.51 -18.22
C PRO A 126 1.67 3.71 -18.77
N HIS A 127 1.81 2.40 -18.97
CA HIS A 127 0.79 1.52 -19.55
C HIS A 127 0.37 0.40 -18.59
N ALA A 128 0.62 0.54 -17.29
CA ALA A 128 0.18 -0.45 -16.31
C ALA A 128 -1.35 -0.62 -16.39
N LEU A 129 -1.77 -1.85 -16.71
CA LEU A 129 -3.19 -2.25 -16.74
C LEU A 129 -3.74 -2.35 -15.32
N THR A 130 -2.91 -2.71 -14.34
CA THR A 130 -3.32 -2.83 -12.93
C THR A 130 -2.60 -1.78 -12.09
N LEU A 131 -3.33 -1.12 -11.19
CA LEU A 131 -2.77 -0.17 -10.25
C LEU A 131 -3.24 -0.47 -8.81
N ALA A 132 -2.29 -0.73 -7.92
CA ALA A 132 -2.53 -0.73 -6.48
C ALA A 132 -2.54 0.70 -5.90
N LEU A 133 -3.71 1.28 -5.67
CA LEU A 133 -3.85 2.64 -5.10
C LEU A 133 -3.76 2.61 -3.59
N ARG A 134 -3.18 3.64 -2.97
CA ARG A 134 -3.09 3.71 -1.50
C ARG A 134 -4.41 4.20 -0.92
N ARG A 135 -4.76 3.67 0.25
CA ARG A 135 -5.92 4.15 1.01
C ARG A 135 -5.79 5.64 1.35
N ASP A 136 -4.65 6.04 1.91
CA ASP A 136 -4.41 7.44 2.32
C ASP A 136 -4.54 8.40 1.14
N ASP A 137 -4.06 8.01 -0.05
CA ASP A 137 -4.21 8.80 -1.27
C ASP A 137 -5.70 8.92 -1.65
N ILE A 138 -6.49 7.84 -1.53
CA ILE A 138 -7.95 7.86 -1.75
C ILE A 138 -8.64 8.77 -0.73
N GLU A 139 -8.21 8.77 0.53
CA GLU A 139 -8.76 9.66 1.57
C GLU A 139 -8.49 11.14 1.27
N VAL A 140 -7.28 11.46 0.77
CA VAL A 140 -6.96 12.82 0.28
C VAL A 140 -7.84 13.21 -0.91
N LEU A 141 -8.07 12.31 -1.87
CA LEU A 141 -8.95 12.55 -3.02
C LEU A 141 -10.41 12.73 -2.59
N THR A 142 -10.87 11.94 -1.62
CA THR A 142 -12.20 12.07 -1.02
C THR A 142 -12.40 13.44 -0.39
N ALA A 143 -11.42 13.90 0.39
CA ALA A 143 -11.46 15.22 1.00
C ALA A 143 -11.46 16.33 -0.06
N ALA A 144 -10.61 16.21 -1.09
CA ALA A 144 -10.50 17.21 -2.15
C ALA A 144 -11.75 17.28 -3.06
N LEU A 145 -12.45 16.17 -3.26
CA LEU A 145 -13.64 16.10 -4.11
C LEU A 145 -14.95 16.24 -3.33
N GLU A 146 -14.91 16.25 -1.99
CA GLU A 146 -16.08 16.17 -1.12
C GLU A 146 -16.99 14.96 -1.44
N LEU A 147 -16.36 13.81 -1.73
CA LEU A 147 -17.04 12.56 -2.09
C LEU A 147 -16.67 11.42 -1.15
N ASP A 148 -17.63 10.54 -0.86
CA ASP A 148 -17.37 9.33 -0.09
C ASP A 148 -16.31 8.44 -0.76
N GLY A 149 -15.44 7.84 0.07
CA GLY A 149 -14.35 6.96 -0.39
C GLY A 149 -14.79 5.84 -1.36
N PRO A 150 -15.89 5.11 -1.10
CA PRO A 150 -16.44 4.15 -2.05
C PRO A 150 -16.72 4.73 -3.44
N ILE A 151 -17.24 5.96 -3.53
CA ILE A 151 -17.55 6.63 -4.80
C ILE A 151 -16.25 6.97 -5.53
N VAL A 152 -15.22 7.44 -4.82
CA VAL A 152 -13.90 7.72 -5.39
C VAL A 152 -13.27 6.44 -5.95
N VAL A 153 -13.33 5.32 -5.21
CA VAL A 153 -12.83 4.01 -5.66
C VAL A 153 -13.57 3.53 -6.91
N GLU A 154 -14.89 3.65 -6.92
CA GLU A 154 -15.71 3.27 -8.07
C GLU A 154 -15.33 4.07 -9.32
N ARG A 155 -15.23 5.40 -9.19
CA ARG A 155 -14.85 6.31 -10.30
C ARG A 155 -13.44 6.01 -10.83
N LEU A 156 -12.48 5.79 -9.94
CA LEU A 156 -11.12 5.39 -10.32
C LEU A 156 -11.12 4.05 -11.06
N GLY A 157 -11.93 3.08 -10.61
CA GLY A 157 -12.11 1.81 -11.30
C GLY A 157 -12.71 1.97 -12.69
N ALA A 158 -13.73 2.83 -12.82
CA ALA A 158 -14.37 3.11 -14.12
C ALA A 158 -13.37 3.71 -15.12
N LEU A 159 -12.54 4.68 -14.67
CA LEU A 159 -11.48 5.28 -15.48
C LEU A 159 -10.40 4.28 -15.91
N MET A 160 -10.21 3.22 -15.14
CA MET A 160 -9.31 2.13 -15.49
C MET A 160 -9.95 1.07 -16.38
N GLY A 161 -11.26 1.11 -16.63
CA GLY A 161 -11.96 0.08 -17.39
C GLY A 161 -12.35 -1.15 -16.56
N ALA A 162 -12.32 -1.04 -15.23
CA ALA A 162 -12.73 -2.13 -14.35
C ALA A 162 -14.21 -2.49 -14.55
N THR A 163 -14.50 -3.79 -14.58
CA THR A 163 -15.87 -4.30 -14.57
C THR A 163 -16.57 -3.99 -13.24
N THR A 164 -17.90 -4.03 -13.23
CA THR A 164 -18.71 -3.81 -12.01
C THR A 164 -18.31 -4.75 -10.86
N LEU A 165 -18.00 -6.01 -11.17
CA LEU A 165 -17.54 -6.96 -10.14
C LEU A 165 -16.19 -6.55 -9.55
N GLN A 166 -15.25 -6.11 -10.37
CA GLN A 166 -13.94 -5.65 -9.92
C GLN A 166 -14.05 -4.37 -9.08
N GLN A 167 -14.93 -3.44 -9.47
CA GLN A 167 -15.23 -2.24 -8.68
C GLN A 167 -15.82 -2.60 -7.31
N GLN A 168 -16.79 -3.52 -7.25
CA GLN A 168 -17.38 -3.98 -5.99
C GLN A 168 -16.34 -4.60 -5.04
N VAL A 169 -15.41 -5.40 -5.59
CA VAL A 169 -14.31 -5.97 -4.81
C VAL A 169 -13.37 -4.88 -4.28
N ALA A 170 -13.03 -3.89 -5.11
CA ALA A 170 -12.18 -2.77 -4.71
C ALA A 170 -12.85 -1.90 -3.62
N VAL A 171 -14.14 -1.60 -3.77
CA VAL A 171 -14.94 -0.88 -2.78
C VAL A 171 -15.00 -1.66 -1.47
N ALA A 172 -15.23 -2.97 -1.51
CA ALA A 172 -15.24 -3.81 -0.32
C ALA A 172 -13.86 -3.82 0.38
N ALA A 173 -12.77 -3.94 -0.39
CA ALA A 173 -11.40 -3.83 0.11
C ALA A 173 -11.14 -2.49 0.82
N PHE A 174 -11.68 -1.40 0.28
CA PHE A 174 -11.62 -0.08 0.91
C PHE A 174 -12.47 -0.06 2.19
N ALA A 175 -13.70 -0.55 2.18
CA ALA A 175 -14.57 -0.53 3.35
C ALA A 175 -13.97 -1.29 4.56
N ILE A 176 -13.25 -2.39 4.34
CA ILE A 176 -12.61 -3.18 5.41
C ILE A 176 -11.24 -2.64 5.85
N GLY A 177 -10.81 -1.48 5.35
CA GLY A 177 -9.58 -0.83 5.82
C GLY A 177 -8.28 -1.35 5.19
N ARG A 178 -8.32 -1.94 3.98
CA ARG A 178 -7.06 -2.37 3.34
C ARG A 178 -6.16 -1.17 3.04
N PRO A 179 -4.84 -1.26 3.28
CA PRO A 179 -3.90 -0.17 3.05
C PRO A 179 -3.65 0.13 1.56
N ALA A 180 -3.97 -0.85 0.70
CA ALA A 180 -3.88 -0.72 -0.75
C ALA A 180 -5.09 -1.37 -1.43
N ILE A 181 -5.59 -0.70 -2.46
CA ILE A 181 -6.76 -1.08 -3.26
C ILE A 181 -6.29 -1.36 -4.68
N VAL A 182 -6.41 -2.61 -5.13
CA VAL A 182 -5.99 -3.00 -6.47
C VAL A 182 -7.14 -2.76 -7.44
N LEU A 183 -6.90 -1.90 -8.43
CA LEU A 183 -7.80 -1.66 -9.55
C LEU A 183 -7.22 -2.31 -10.81
N PRO A 184 -7.92 -3.29 -11.40
CA PRO A 184 -7.59 -3.81 -12.72
C PRO A 184 -8.10 -2.88 -13.82
N GLY A 185 -7.49 -2.99 -15.00
CA GLY A 185 -7.86 -2.27 -16.21
C GLY A 185 -7.56 -3.07 -17.47
#